data_AF-A0A3C0P0Y3-F1
#
_entry.id   AF-A0A3C0P0Y3-F1
#
_cell.length_a   1.000
_cell.length_b   1.000
_cell.length_c   1.000
_cell.angle_alpha   90.00
_cell.angle_beta   90.00
_cell.angle_gamma   90.00
#
_symmetry.space_group_name_H-M   'P 1'
#
loop_
_entity.id
_entity.type
_entity.pdbx_description
1 polymer ?
#
loop_
_entity_poly.entity_id
_entity_poly.type
_entity_poly.pdbx_seq_one_letter_code
_entity_poly.pdbx_strand_id
1 'polypeptide(L)'
;MKNSIKKISEPGVTEISQIMGYEGMAAKVYFKTLGCMVDPDFIFKGRTRRPPLDPFNSVISLGYSVVMNEIYGKLEAKGLNPYFGFMHQDRENHPTLASDLLEEWRAIFIDSLAMSLFNGGELTKENFYSEIEMPGGFLDKEGFKIFIKKLENKFRMNQKYVQEYETGTSFRSAMNHQIELIARAVDSGDPYEYKPIRIR
;
A
#
# COMPACT_ATOMS: atom_id res chain seq x y z
N MET A 1 14.35 -10.29 2.41
CA MET A 1 14.15 -8.96 3.03
C MET A 1 15.36 -8.49 3.83
N LYS A 2 15.81 -9.16 4.91
CA LYS A 2 16.99 -8.74 5.69
C LYS A 2 18.26 -8.51 4.84
N ASN A 3 18.50 -9.37 3.84
CA ASN A 3 19.63 -9.20 2.92
C ASN A 3 19.51 -7.99 1.98
N SER A 4 18.29 -7.60 1.58
CA SER A 4 18.07 -6.40 0.76
C SER A 4 18.37 -5.14 1.57
N ILE A 5 17.90 -5.09 2.82
CA ILE A 5 18.17 -3.97 3.75
C ILE A 5 19.68 -3.82 3.99
N LYS A 6 20.37 -4.93 4.26
CA LYS A 6 21.83 -4.92 4.47
C LYS A 6 22.58 -4.37 3.26
N LYS A 7 22.17 -4.74 2.04
CA LYS A 7 22.78 -4.26 0.80
C LYS A 7 22.52 -2.78 0.53
N ILE A 8 21.34 -2.26 0.87
CA ILE A 8 21.04 -0.83 0.73
C ILE A 8 21.92 0.02 1.67
N SER A 9 22.28 -0.53 2.84
CA SER A 9 23.19 0.15 3.78
C SER A 9 24.68 0.03 3.43
N GLU A 10 25.05 -0.66 2.34
CA GLU A 10 26.44 -0.75 1.91
C GLU A 10 26.86 0.54 1.16
N PRO A 11 28.13 1.00 1.29
CA PRO A 11 28.61 2.25 0.68
C PRO A 11 28.47 2.35 -0.84
N GLY A 12 28.18 1.24 -1.53
CA GLY A 12 28.06 1.16 -3.00
C GLY A 12 26.66 1.42 -3.56
N VAL A 13 25.68 1.73 -2.71
CA VAL A 13 24.33 2.11 -3.14
C VAL A 13 24.19 3.62 -3.06
N THR A 14 24.36 4.29 -4.20
CA THR A 14 24.33 5.76 -4.29
C THR A 14 23.23 6.27 -5.19
N GLU A 15 22.55 5.40 -5.94
CA GLU A 15 21.49 5.76 -6.88
C GLU A 15 20.12 5.21 -6.45
N ILE A 16 19.07 6.00 -6.71
CA ILE A 16 17.66 5.62 -6.48
C ILE A 16 17.30 4.35 -7.28
N SER A 17 17.86 4.19 -8.50
CA SER A 17 17.66 3.03 -9.36
C SER A 17 18.02 1.70 -8.67
N GLN A 18 19.10 1.70 -7.89
CA GLN A 18 19.57 0.54 -7.14
C GLN A 18 18.63 0.22 -5.98
N ILE A 19 18.17 1.24 -5.25
CA ILE A 19 17.20 1.10 -4.15
C ILE A 19 15.90 0.46 -4.67
N MET A 20 15.36 0.99 -5.77
CA MET A 20 14.16 0.44 -6.43
C MET A 20 14.37 -1.02 -6.89
N GLY A 21 15.57 -1.36 -7.35
CA GLY A 21 15.93 -2.74 -7.71
C GLY A 21 15.82 -3.69 -6.51
N TYR A 22 16.35 -3.29 -5.35
CA TYR A 22 16.25 -4.08 -4.12
C TYR A 22 14.82 -4.17 -3.58
N GLU A 23 14.05 -3.09 -3.69
CA GLU A 23 12.62 -3.06 -3.37
C GLU A 23 11.85 -4.06 -4.23
N GLY A 24 12.04 -4.06 -5.55
CA GLY A 24 11.40 -5.00 -6.47
C GLY A 24 11.73 -6.46 -6.14
N MET A 25 12.98 -6.76 -5.77
CA MET A 25 13.37 -8.09 -5.29
C MET A 25 12.66 -8.46 -3.98
N ALA A 26 12.58 -7.52 -3.04
CA ALA A 26 11.89 -7.73 -1.76
C ALA A 26 10.38 -7.96 -1.97
N ALA A 27 9.75 -7.17 -2.82
CA ALA A 27 8.33 -7.28 -3.18
C ALA A 27 8.01 -8.63 -3.83
N LYS A 28 8.88 -9.14 -4.73
CA LYS A 28 8.71 -10.46 -5.35
C LYS A 28 8.69 -11.58 -4.31
N VAL A 29 9.59 -11.53 -3.33
CA VAL A 29 9.62 -12.50 -2.23
C VAL A 29 8.39 -12.33 -1.33
N TYR A 30 8.04 -11.08 -0.98
CA TYR A 30 6.88 -10.75 -0.16
C TYR A 30 5.58 -11.33 -0.74
N PHE A 31 5.25 -11.01 -2.00
CA PHE A 31 4.00 -11.47 -2.61
C PHE A 31 3.99 -12.99 -2.83
N LYS A 32 5.14 -13.61 -3.12
CA LYS A 32 5.23 -15.07 -3.19
C LYS A 32 4.87 -15.70 -1.84
N THR A 33 5.39 -15.17 -0.74
CA THR A 33 5.09 -15.67 0.60
C THR A 33 3.65 -15.35 1.02
N LEU A 34 3.14 -14.17 0.68
CA LEU A 34 1.74 -13.78 0.91
C LEU A 34 0.79 -14.78 0.26
N GLY A 35 1.06 -15.18 -0.99
CA GLY A 35 0.26 -16.16 -1.72
C GLY A 35 0.17 -17.54 -1.09
N CYS A 36 1.17 -17.95 -0.30
CA CYS A 36 1.08 -19.19 0.46
C CYS A 36 0.10 -19.12 1.65
N MET A 37 -0.33 -17.91 2.04
CA MET A 37 -1.24 -17.69 3.17
C MET A 37 -2.66 -17.33 2.73
N VAL A 38 -2.86 -17.00 1.45
CA VAL A 38 -4.18 -16.73 0.90
C VAL A 38 -4.97 -18.03 0.87
N ASP A 39 -6.27 -17.94 1.14
CA ASP A 39 -7.20 -19.06 0.99
C ASP A 39 -6.98 -19.78 -0.36
N PRO A 40 -6.79 -21.12 -0.37
CA PRO A 40 -6.53 -21.90 -1.58
C PRO A 40 -7.57 -21.71 -2.69
N ASP A 41 -8.80 -21.31 -2.36
CA ASP A 41 -9.84 -21.00 -3.32
C ASP A 41 -9.58 -19.73 -4.14
N PHE A 42 -8.65 -18.88 -3.69
CA PHE A 42 -8.26 -17.62 -4.30
C PHE A 42 -6.76 -17.62 -4.62
N ILE A 43 -6.36 -18.46 -5.58
CA ILE A 43 -4.96 -18.68 -5.97
C ILE A 43 -4.27 -17.35 -6.31
N PHE A 44 -3.30 -16.96 -5.48
CA PHE A 44 -2.45 -15.78 -5.68
C PHE A 44 -0.99 -16.20 -5.92
N LYS A 45 -0.55 -16.17 -7.18
CA LYS A 45 0.83 -16.57 -7.56
C LYS A 45 1.83 -15.41 -7.54
N GLY A 46 1.35 -14.19 -7.42
CA GLY A 46 2.15 -12.97 -7.45
C GLY A 46 1.35 -11.77 -7.94
N ARG A 47 1.95 -10.58 -7.85
CA ARG A 47 1.28 -9.33 -8.18
C ARG A 47 1.10 -9.15 -9.69
N THR A 48 -0.15 -8.93 -10.12
CA THR A 48 -0.54 -8.55 -11.48
C THR A 48 -1.39 -7.27 -11.43
N ARG A 49 -0.97 -6.20 -12.11
CA ARG A 49 -1.54 -4.85 -11.89
C ARG A 49 -2.53 -4.41 -12.99
N ARG A 50 -2.26 -4.70 -14.25
CA ARG A 50 -3.03 -4.21 -15.41
C ARG A 50 -3.01 -5.24 -16.56
N PRO A 51 -4.04 -6.09 -16.69
CA PRO A 51 -5.16 -6.30 -15.76
C PRO A 51 -4.77 -7.11 -14.51
N PRO A 52 -5.55 -7.05 -13.41
CA PRO A 52 -5.48 -8.02 -12.33
C PRO A 52 -6.03 -9.37 -12.81
N LEU A 53 -5.20 -10.41 -12.76
CA LEU A 53 -5.54 -11.72 -13.33
C LEU A 53 -6.30 -12.63 -12.36
N ASP A 54 -6.47 -12.24 -11.11
CA ASP A 54 -7.16 -13.02 -10.08
C ASP A 54 -7.89 -12.11 -9.05
N PRO A 55 -8.88 -12.65 -8.33
CA PRO A 55 -9.66 -11.90 -7.33
C PRO A 55 -8.81 -11.19 -6.28
N PHE A 56 -7.75 -11.83 -5.79
CA PHE A 56 -6.88 -11.25 -4.76
C PHE A 56 -6.15 -10.02 -5.29
N ASN A 57 -5.59 -10.12 -6.51
CA ASN A 57 -4.98 -9.01 -7.23
C ASN A 57 -5.96 -7.86 -7.46
N SER A 58 -7.23 -8.13 -7.74
CA SER A 58 -8.24 -7.08 -7.91
C SER A 58 -8.50 -6.31 -6.60
N VAL A 59 -8.67 -7.03 -5.49
CA VAL A 59 -8.93 -6.42 -4.17
C VAL A 59 -7.75 -5.54 -3.74
N ILE A 60 -6.51 -6.02 -3.83
CA ILE A 60 -5.35 -5.20 -3.45
C ILE A 60 -5.12 -4.04 -4.43
N SER A 61 -5.46 -4.19 -5.73
CA SER A 61 -5.39 -3.08 -6.69
C SER A 61 -6.37 -1.97 -6.34
N LEU A 62 -7.60 -2.34 -6.02
CA LEU A 62 -8.63 -1.40 -5.59
C LEU A 62 -8.23 -0.73 -4.27
N GLY A 63 -7.76 -1.51 -3.29
CA GLY A 63 -7.27 -0.99 -2.02
C GLY A 63 -6.12 0.01 -2.17
N TYR A 64 -5.10 -0.31 -2.98
CA TYR A 64 -4.02 0.62 -3.28
C TYR A 64 -4.55 1.91 -3.92
N SER A 65 -5.49 1.80 -4.86
CA SER A 65 -6.07 2.97 -5.53
C SER A 65 -6.84 3.86 -4.56
N VAL A 66 -7.64 3.31 -3.64
CA VAL A 66 -8.38 4.10 -2.67
C VAL A 66 -7.44 4.79 -1.67
N VAL A 67 -6.45 4.06 -1.13
CA VAL A 67 -5.49 4.64 -0.17
C VAL A 67 -4.59 5.67 -0.84
N MET A 68 -4.20 5.46 -2.09
CA MET A 68 -3.47 6.45 -2.89
C MET A 68 -4.24 7.77 -3.00
N ASN A 69 -5.54 7.71 -3.28
CA ASN A 69 -6.39 8.90 -3.37
C ASN A 69 -6.59 9.58 -2.00
N GLU A 70 -6.70 8.80 -0.93
CA GLU A 70 -6.76 9.33 0.45
C GLU A 70 -5.47 10.09 0.81
N ILE A 71 -4.30 9.57 0.43
CA ILE A 71 -3.00 10.24 0.61
C ILE A 71 -2.90 11.48 -0.29
N TYR A 72 -3.27 11.35 -1.57
CA TYR A 72 -3.27 12.45 -2.53
C TYR A 72 -4.07 13.65 -2.01
N GLY A 73 -5.31 13.44 -1.59
CA GLY A 73 -6.17 14.53 -1.10
C GLY A 73 -5.61 15.20 0.16
N LYS A 74 -4.92 14.46 1.02
CA LYS A 74 -4.27 15.01 2.22
C LYS A 74 -3.01 15.81 1.89
N LEU A 75 -2.23 15.38 0.90
CA LEU A 75 -1.07 16.13 0.41
C LEU A 75 -1.51 17.49 -0.13
N GLU A 76 -2.51 17.50 -1.01
CA GLU A 76 -3.12 18.72 -1.55
C GLU A 76 -3.66 19.62 -0.43
N ALA A 77 -4.40 19.05 0.53
CA ALA A 77 -4.94 19.81 1.67
C ALA A 77 -3.84 20.43 2.56
N LYS A 78 -2.63 19.85 2.57
CA LYS A 78 -1.47 20.38 3.30
C LYS A 78 -0.66 21.40 2.46
N GLY A 79 -1.00 21.60 1.20
CA GLY A 79 -0.27 22.47 0.27
C GLY A 79 0.98 21.83 -0.34
N LEU A 80 1.15 20.51 -0.20
CA LEU A 80 2.23 19.78 -0.86
C LEU A 80 1.82 19.38 -2.27
N ASN A 81 2.77 19.41 -3.21
CA ASN A 81 2.55 18.92 -4.57
C ASN A 81 2.67 17.39 -4.62
N PRO A 82 1.60 16.63 -4.93
CA PRO A 82 1.63 15.16 -4.93
C PRO A 82 2.52 14.51 -5.99
N TYR A 83 3.01 15.29 -6.97
CA TYR A 83 3.81 14.83 -8.10
C TYR A 83 5.32 15.01 -7.89
N PHE A 84 5.75 15.57 -6.76
CA PHE A 84 7.18 15.67 -6.41
C PHE A 84 7.56 14.61 -5.39
N GLY A 85 7.81 13.39 -5.89
CA GLY A 85 8.28 12.26 -5.09
C GLY A 85 9.80 12.25 -4.92
N PHE A 86 10.26 11.46 -3.95
CA PHE A 86 11.66 11.25 -3.63
C PHE A 86 12.22 9.99 -4.29
N MET A 87 11.47 8.88 -4.28
CA MET A 87 11.93 7.59 -4.82
C MET A 87 11.31 7.30 -6.19
N HIS A 88 9.99 7.36 -6.30
CA HIS A 88 9.34 7.16 -7.58
C HIS A 88 9.61 8.36 -8.50
N GLN A 89 10.16 8.09 -9.70
CA GLN A 89 10.37 9.11 -10.73
C GLN A 89 9.17 9.21 -11.66
N ASP A 90 8.85 10.43 -12.07
CA ASP A 90 7.70 10.72 -12.92
C ASP A 90 7.77 9.92 -14.23
N ARG A 91 6.77 9.08 -14.40
CA ARG A 91 6.41 8.47 -15.67
C ARG A 91 4.93 8.75 -15.83
N GLU A 92 4.61 9.68 -16.74
CA GLU A 92 3.25 9.93 -17.22
C GLU A 92 2.24 10.37 -16.13
N ASN A 93 2.40 11.57 -15.54
CA ASN A 93 1.40 12.17 -14.64
C ASN A 93 1.02 11.25 -13.46
N HIS A 94 1.97 10.49 -12.93
CA HIS A 94 1.76 9.64 -11.76
C HIS A 94 2.07 10.46 -10.49
N PRO A 95 1.19 10.51 -9.47
CA PRO A 95 1.45 11.25 -8.24
C PRO A 95 2.51 10.53 -7.40
N THR A 96 3.78 10.78 -7.71
CA THR A 96 4.93 10.04 -7.17
C THR A 96 5.10 10.20 -5.66
N LEU A 97 4.80 11.37 -5.08
CA LEU A 97 4.87 11.56 -3.62
C LEU A 97 3.81 10.74 -2.90
N ALA A 98 2.58 10.72 -3.44
CA ALA A 98 1.53 9.85 -2.92
C ALA A 98 1.94 8.37 -3.03
N SER A 99 2.64 8.00 -4.11
CA SER A 99 3.18 6.66 -4.32
C SER A 99 4.23 6.27 -3.30
N ASP A 100 5.15 7.18 -2.99
CA ASP A 100 6.19 6.96 -1.98
C ASP A 100 5.56 6.74 -0.60
N LEU A 101 4.61 7.59 -0.22
CA LEU A 101 3.91 7.49 1.07
C LEU A 101 2.99 6.27 1.14
N LEU A 102 2.44 5.81 0.01
CA LEU A 102 1.60 4.61 -0.04
C LEU A 102 2.35 3.37 0.45
N GLU A 103 3.65 3.27 0.18
CA GLU A 103 4.46 2.08 0.50
C GLU A 103 4.40 1.69 1.99
N GLU A 104 4.31 2.66 2.90
CA GLU A 104 4.16 2.42 4.35
C GLU A 104 2.88 1.67 4.72
N TRP A 105 1.83 1.81 3.90
CA TRP A 105 0.48 1.34 4.21
C TRP A 105 0.13 0.02 3.53
N ARG A 106 0.89 -0.40 2.51
CA ARG A 106 0.55 -1.56 1.68
C ARG A 106 0.36 -2.82 2.51
N ALA A 107 1.40 -3.25 3.22
CA ALA A 107 1.33 -4.48 3.99
C ALA A 107 0.34 -4.41 5.16
N ILE A 108 0.29 -3.27 5.84
CA ILE A 108 -0.28 -3.13 7.19
C ILE A 108 -1.74 -2.73 7.14
N PHE A 109 -2.14 -2.09 6.04
CA PHE A 109 -3.50 -1.67 5.78
C PHE A 109 -4.12 -2.47 4.64
N ILE A 110 -3.60 -2.36 3.41
CA ILE A 110 -4.25 -2.95 2.23
C ILE A 110 -4.13 -4.48 2.20
N ASP A 111 -2.92 -5.01 2.27
CA ASP A 111 -2.67 -6.44 2.08
C ASP A 111 -3.29 -7.23 3.22
N SER A 112 -3.15 -6.77 4.47
CA SER A 112 -3.83 -7.40 5.62
C SER A 112 -5.35 -7.21 5.61
N LEU A 113 -5.90 -6.20 4.92
CA LEU A 113 -7.35 -6.09 4.69
C LEU A 113 -7.81 -7.18 3.72
N ALA A 114 -7.11 -7.34 2.59
CA ALA A 114 -7.40 -8.38 1.62
C ALA A 114 -7.31 -9.77 2.27
N MET A 115 -6.24 -10.05 3.01
CA MET A 115 -6.10 -11.30 3.77
C MET A 115 -7.29 -11.55 4.70
N SER A 116 -7.76 -10.54 5.42
CA SER A 116 -8.94 -10.67 6.29
C SER A 116 -10.22 -10.94 5.50
N LEU A 117 -10.40 -10.33 4.33
CA LEU A 117 -11.60 -10.51 3.51
C LEU A 117 -11.69 -11.93 2.94
N PHE A 118 -10.58 -12.46 2.44
CA PHE A 118 -10.53 -13.81 1.84
C PHE A 118 -10.49 -14.90 2.91
N ASN A 119 -9.55 -14.86 3.85
CA ASN A 119 -9.40 -15.91 4.87
C ASN A 119 -10.52 -15.86 5.92
N GLY A 120 -11.23 -14.73 6.04
CA GLY A 120 -12.43 -14.60 6.86
C GLY A 120 -13.72 -15.06 6.16
N GLY A 121 -13.64 -15.46 4.89
CA GLY A 121 -14.80 -15.89 4.09
C GLY A 121 -15.81 -14.76 3.81
N GLU A 122 -15.42 -13.50 3.94
CA GLU A 122 -16.30 -12.35 3.68
C GLU A 122 -16.48 -12.11 2.17
N LEU A 123 -15.43 -12.35 1.38
CA LEU A 123 -15.52 -12.40 -0.07
C LEU A 123 -15.46 -13.84 -0.54
N THR A 124 -16.46 -14.25 -1.31
CA THR A 124 -16.57 -15.58 -1.91
C THR A 124 -16.39 -15.51 -3.43
N LYS A 125 -16.30 -16.66 -4.11
CA LYS A 125 -16.13 -16.71 -5.58
C LYS A 125 -17.30 -16.04 -6.32
N GLU A 126 -18.49 -16.07 -5.73
CA GLU A 126 -19.72 -15.48 -6.26
C GLU A 126 -19.70 -13.95 -6.27
N ASN A 127 -18.81 -13.32 -5.50
CA ASN A 127 -18.63 -11.85 -5.49
C ASN A 127 -17.72 -11.35 -6.62
N PHE A 128 -17.31 -12.24 -7.53
CA PHE A 128 -16.43 -11.88 -8.63
C PHE A 128 -17.00 -12.32 -9.98
N TYR A 129 -16.73 -11.51 -10.99
CA TYR A 129 -17.00 -11.84 -12.38
C TYR A 129 -15.74 -11.63 -13.23
N SER A 130 -15.72 -12.31 -14.37
CA SER A 130 -14.69 -12.18 -15.40
C SER A 130 -15.38 -11.84 -16.71
N GLU A 131 -14.86 -10.86 -17.42
CA GLU A 131 -15.35 -10.51 -18.76
C GLU A 131 -14.54 -11.27 -19.81
N ILE A 132 -15.16 -11.60 -20.95
CA ILE A 132 -14.52 -12.34 -22.04
C ILE A 132 -13.36 -11.54 -22.63
N GLU A 133 -13.55 -10.23 -22.80
CA GLU A 133 -12.55 -9.33 -23.39
C GLU A 133 -11.48 -8.88 -22.39
N MET A 134 -11.78 -8.98 -21.10
CA MET A 134 -10.87 -8.61 -20.01
C MET A 134 -10.82 -9.74 -18.97
N PRO A 135 -10.05 -10.80 -19.22
CA PRO A 135 -9.89 -11.88 -18.25
C PRO A 135 -9.26 -11.33 -16.96
N GLY A 136 -9.98 -11.49 -15.86
CA GLY A 136 -9.62 -10.97 -14.54
C GLY A 136 -10.72 -11.27 -13.50
N GLY A 137 -10.42 -11.12 -12.22
CA GLY A 137 -11.39 -11.34 -11.14
C GLY A 137 -11.97 -10.03 -10.60
N PHE A 138 -12.93 -9.42 -11.27
CA PHE A 138 -13.48 -8.11 -10.87
C PHE A 138 -14.57 -8.26 -9.82
N LEU A 139 -14.62 -7.34 -8.85
CA LEU A 139 -15.66 -7.33 -7.82
C LEU A 139 -17.01 -6.95 -8.45
N ASP A 140 -18.03 -7.76 -8.18
CA ASP A 140 -19.41 -7.37 -8.44
C ASP A 140 -19.91 -6.31 -7.44
N LYS A 141 -21.17 -5.91 -7.55
CA LYS A 141 -21.75 -4.87 -6.71
C LYS A 141 -21.78 -5.25 -5.22
N GLU A 142 -22.06 -6.51 -4.89
CA GLU A 142 -22.13 -6.95 -3.50
C GLU A 142 -20.73 -7.11 -2.90
N GLY A 143 -19.78 -7.68 -3.66
CA GLY A 143 -18.38 -7.75 -3.31
C GLY A 143 -17.77 -6.37 -3.07
N PHE A 144 -18.08 -5.39 -3.94
CA PHE A 144 -17.63 -4.01 -3.75
C PHE A 144 -18.18 -3.39 -2.46
N LYS A 145 -19.45 -3.64 -2.13
CA LYS A 145 -20.08 -3.17 -0.89
C LYS A 145 -19.43 -3.79 0.35
N ILE A 146 -19.14 -5.09 0.32
CA ILE A 146 -18.42 -5.80 1.40
C ILE A 146 -17.02 -5.19 1.57
N PHE A 147 -16.29 -5.04 0.47
CA PHE A 147 -14.96 -4.44 0.46
C PHE A 147 -14.96 -3.03 1.07
N ILE A 148 -15.82 -2.12 0.60
CA ILE A 148 -15.89 -0.75 1.09
C ILE A 148 -16.26 -0.72 2.57
N LYS A 149 -17.22 -1.54 3.02
CA LYS A 149 -17.59 -1.61 4.44
C LYS A 149 -16.40 -2.02 5.32
N LYS A 150 -15.66 -3.06 4.93
CA LYS A 150 -14.49 -3.53 5.68
C LYS A 150 -13.35 -2.51 5.66
N LEU A 151 -13.08 -1.91 4.51
CA LEU A 151 -12.09 -0.85 4.31
C LEU A 151 -12.37 0.35 5.24
N GLU A 152 -13.60 0.83 5.24
CA GLU A 152 -14.04 1.95 6.07
C GLU A 152 -13.95 1.66 7.57
N ASN A 153 -14.30 0.44 7.98
CA ASN A 153 -14.11 0.00 9.35
C ASN A 153 -12.62 -0.04 9.71
N LYS A 154 -11.77 -0.52 8.81
CA LYS A 154 -10.33 -0.56 9.02
C LYS A 154 -9.72 0.83 9.14
N PHE A 155 -10.16 1.79 8.33
CA PHE A 155 -9.72 3.19 8.44
C PHE A 155 -9.97 3.77 9.84
N ARG A 156 -11.10 3.43 10.46
CA ARG A 156 -11.50 3.88 11.80
C ARG A 156 -10.86 3.09 12.94
N MET A 157 -10.27 1.93 12.65
CA MET A 157 -9.68 1.06 13.66
C MET A 157 -8.53 1.77 14.37
N ASN A 158 -8.52 1.70 15.70
CA ASN A 158 -7.41 2.20 16.50
C ASN A 158 -6.19 1.28 16.32
N GLN A 159 -5.05 1.87 15.95
CA GLN A 159 -3.79 1.16 15.75
C GLN A 159 -2.64 1.89 16.46
N LYS A 160 -1.52 1.20 16.71
CA LYS A 160 -0.35 1.71 17.47
C LYS A 160 0.97 1.67 16.68
N TYR A 161 0.89 1.73 15.35
CA TYR A 161 2.05 1.75 14.45
C TYR A 161 2.80 3.09 14.46
N VAL A 162 2.11 4.20 14.75
CA VAL A 162 2.73 5.52 14.95
C VAL A 162 3.07 5.68 16.43
N GLN A 163 4.36 5.76 16.75
CA GLN A 163 4.88 5.64 18.12
C GLN A 163 4.58 6.88 18.97
N GLU A 164 4.39 8.03 18.33
CA GLU A 164 4.05 9.31 18.93
C GLU A 164 2.65 9.31 19.60
N TYR A 165 1.77 8.36 19.23
CA TYR A 165 0.45 8.21 19.82
C TYR A 165 0.40 7.01 20.79
N GLU A 166 0.66 7.26 22.08
CA GLU A 166 0.70 6.20 23.12
C GLU A 166 -0.61 5.39 23.21
N THR A 167 -1.76 6.05 23.07
CA THR A 167 -3.10 5.43 23.09
C THR A 167 -3.47 4.76 21.77
N GLY A 168 -2.67 4.95 20.73
CA GLY A 168 -3.00 4.64 19.35
C GLY A 168 -3.81 5.75 18.67
N THR A 169 -3.98 5.59 17.35
CA THR A 169 -4.78 6.49 16.53
C THR A 169 -5.41 5.74 15.36
N SER A 170 -6.39 6.35 14.68
CA SER A 170 -6.98 5.76 13.46
C SER A 170 -5.95 5.69 12.32
N PHE A 171 -6.19 4.86 11.30
CA PHE A 171 -5.31 4.85 10.13
C PHE A 171 -5.35 6.19 9.36
N ARG A 172 -6.51 6.85 9.29
CA ARG A 172 -6.62 8.16 8.63
C ARG A 172 -5.78 9.22 9.36
N SER A 173 -5.83 9.21 10.69
CA SER A 173 -5.03 10.11 11.52
C SER A 173 -3.53 9.79 11.41
N ALA A 174 -3.17 8.51 11.32
CA ALA A 174 -1.79 8.08 11.11
C ALA A 174 -1.25 8.51 9.74
N MET A 175 -2.06 8.40 8.68
CA MET A 175 -1.73 8.91 7.35
C MET A 175 -1.53 10.42 7.36
N ASN A 176 -2.42 11.17 8.02
CA ASN A 176 -2.24 12.62 8.21
C ASN A 176 -0.90 12.92 8.93
N HIS A 177 -0.57 12.15 9.97
CA HIS A 177 0.67 12.35 10.72
C HIS A 177 1.92 12.13 9.86
N GLN A 178 1.95 11.08 9.02
CA GLN A 178 3.07 10.87 8.10
C GLN A 178 3.22 12.02 7.09
N ILE A 179 2.10 12.58 6.62
CA ILE A 179 2.10 13.76 5.74
C ILE A 179 2.61 15.00 6.47
N GLU A 180 2.24 15.20 7.74
CA GLU A 180 2.76 16.29 8.57
C GLU A 180 4.26 16.16 8.84
N LEU A 181 4.78 14.93 8.97
CA LEU A 181 6.21 14.67 9.11
C LEU A 181 6.96 15.01 7.82
N ILE A 182 6.45 14.63 6.65
CA ILE A 182 7.04 15.03 5.36
C ILE A 182 7.00 16.53 5.17
N ALA A 183 5.87 17.19 5.45
CA ALA A 183 5.77 18.64 5.32
C ALA A 183 6.84 19.35 6.16
N ARG A 184 7.00 18.93 7.43
CA ARG A 184 8.02 19.49 8.32
C ARG A 184 9.44 19.26 7.81
N ALA A 185 9.76 18.05 7.37
CA ALA A 185 11.09 17.74 6.82
C ALA A 185 11.42 18.57 5.58
N VAL A 186 10.42 18.87 4.74
CA VAL A 186 10.58 19.76 3.58
C VAL A 186 10.77 21.21 4.03
N ASP A 187 9.94 21.69 4.95
CA ASP A 187 9.98 23.09 5.43
C ASP A 187 11.28 23.42 6.17
N SER A 188 11.79 22.49 7.00
CA SER A 188 13.03 22.66 7.76
C SER A 188 14.28 22.32 6.95
N GLY A 189 14.13 21.58 5.85
CA GLY A 189 15.24 21.00 5.09
C GLY A 189 15.97 19.87 5.83
N ASP A 190 15.40 19.35 6.93
CA ASP A 190 15.97 18.25 7.70
C ASP A 190 15.23 16.92 7.40
N PRO A 191 15.84 15.99 6.64
CA PRO A 191 15.21 14.71 6.33
C PRO A 191 15.01 13.81 7.56
N TYR A 192 15.69 14.06 8.68
CA TYR A 192 15.56 13.26 9.90
C TYR A 192 14.27 13.56 10.68
N GLU A 193 13.55 14.63 10.33
CA GLU A 193 12.23 14.90 10.87
C GLU A 193 11.19 13.89 10.39
N TYR A 194 11.38 13.29 9.21
CA TYR A 194 10.51 12.24 8.72
C TYR A 194 10.92 10.87 9.29
N LYS A 195 10.02 10.25 10.04
CA LYS A 195 10.20 8.91 10.62
C LYS A 195 9.18 7.96 10.01
N PRO A 196 9.62 7.04 9.13
CA PRO A 196 8.71 6.07 8.52
C PRO A 196 8.20 5.08 9.56
N ILE A 197 7.02 4.54 9.32
CA ILE A 197 6.39 3.53 10.16
C ILE A 197 7.26 2.28 10.21
N ARG A 198 7.52 1.80 11.45
CA ARG A 198 8.26 0.58 11.71
C ARG A 198 7.43 -0.36 12.56
N ILE A 199 7.25 -1.57 12.05
CA ILE A 199 6.53 -2.64 12.75
C ILE A 199 7.54 -3.67 13.22
N ARG A 200 7.38 -4.08 14.48
CA ARG A 200 8.20 -5.10 15.13
C ARG A 200 7.58 -6.48 14.99
#